data_AF-A0A8S1CH75-F1
#
_entry.id   AF-A0A8S1CH75-F1
#
_cell.length_a   1.000
_cell.length_b   1.000
_cell.length_c   1.000
_cell.angle_alpha   90.00
_cell.angle_beta   90.00
_cell.angle_gamma   90.00
#
_symmetry.space_group_name_H-M   'P 1'
#
loop_
_entity.id
_entity.type
_entity.pdbx_description
1 polymer ?
#
loop_
_entity_poly.entity_id
_entity_poly.type
_entity_poly.pdbx_seq_one_letter_code
_entity_poly.pdbx_strand_id
1 'polypeptide(L)'
;MGMKGDGGYFWHITDIHYDVNYTSLGDPTKMCWLIRPNNGGGVVRRQPGQFGDYNCDSPWSLVKSAADFMKKKHGDNIEFVLWTGDAGSHAANDPHKLLATMQNLTDLLKHTFSSQFVFPALGHGDVIGHHHHHHAHLHGGLTAHELYKSVADMWRFWLPSEALASFEKGGYYTIENKGNRLRLIILNTNLYVRKGSMANVRHPEAAASLSPGGDDDPYGQWEWLEGVLDKSLRRREFVYILGHAPPGADERLLPSSPSSDSTTDGPFQEKFNKRYLHFVRRYSNIIAGQFFGHLHTDTFRVIYNELGQ
;
A
#
# COMPACT_ATOMS: atom_id res chain seq x y z
N MET A 1 -8.67 -42.99 1.52
CA MET A 1 -8.57 -41.86 2.48
C MET A 1 -7.74 -40.78 1.80
N GLY A 2 -8.39 -39.73 1.29
CA GLY A 2 -7.67 -38.62 0.65
C GLY A 2 -6.96 -37.80 1.72
N MET A 3 -5.66 -37.58 1.56
CA MET A 3 -4.93 -36.58 2.34
C MET A 3 -5.50 -35.22 1.95
N LYS A 4 -6.41 -34.67 2.77
CA LYS A 4 -6.64 -33.23 2.81
C LYS A 4 -5.30 -32.62 3.20
N GLY A 5 -4.62 -31.95 2.27
CA GLY A 5 -3.61 -30.98 2.66
C GLY A 5 -4.35 -29.86 3.40
N ASP A 6 -4.09 -29.69 4.68
CA ASP A 6 -4.52 -28.49 5.42
C ASP A 6 -3.69 -27.32 4.87
N GLY A 7 -4.18 -26.69 3.82
CA GLY A 7 -3.62 -25.43 3.32
C GLY A 7 -3.87 -24.32 4.32
N GLY A 8 -2.83 -23.55 4.66
CA GLY A 8 -2.98 -22.28 5.36
C GLY A 8 -3.54 -21.22 4.40
N TYR A 9 -4.39 -20.34 4.92
CA TYR A 9 -5.00 -19.25 4.17
C TYR A 9 -4.61 -17.90 4.77
N PHE A 10 -4.63 -16.85 3.96
CA PHE A 10 -4.48 -15.47 4.42
C PHE A 10 -5.41 -14.56 3.63
N TRP A 11 -5.80 -13.43 4.22
CA TRP A 11 -6.48 -12.36 3.51
C TRP A 11 -5.46 -11.38 2.94
N HIS A 12 -5.75 -10.81 1.78
CA HIS A 12 -5.03 -9.67 1.23
C HIS A 12 -6.03 -8.54 1.00
N ILE A 13 -5.83 -7.43 1.72
CA ILE A 13 -6.64 -6.22 1.71
C ILE A 13 -5.77 -5.08 1.18
N THR A 14 -6.32 -4.19 0.37
CA THR A 14 -5.57 -3.04 -0.17
C THR A 14 -6.53 -1.92 -0.54
N ASP A 15 -6.01 -0.69 -0.65
CA ASP A 15 -6.69 0.44 -1.30
C ASP A 15 -8.09 0.70 -0.73
N ILE A 16 -8.18 0.71 0.61
CA ILE A 16 -9.45 0.90 1.31
C ILE A 16 -10.03 2.27 0.99
N HIS A 17 -9.16 3.30 0.89
CA HIS A 17 -9.52 4.69 0.61
C HIS A 17 -10.75 5.14 1.40
N TYR A 18 -10.65 5.12 2.72
CA TYR A 18 -11.78 5.50 3.56
C TYR A 18 -12.04 7.01 3.49
N ASP A 19 -13.21 7.37 2.97
CA ASP A 19 -13.70 8.74 2.89
C ASP A 19 -14.59 9.10 4.08
N VAL A 20 -14.02 9.92 4.97
CA VAL A 20 -14.69 10.45 6.17
C VAL A 20 -15.77 11.49 5.83
N ASN A 21 -15.74 12.08 4.63
CA ASN A 21 -16.67 13.11 4.18
C ASN A 21 -17.79 12.57 3.27
N TYR A 22 -17.73 11.29 2.89
CA TYR A 22 -18.75 10.68 2.04
C TYR A 22 -20.14 10.81 2.65
N THR A 23 -21.13 11.15 1.80
CA THR A 23 -22.54 11.07 2.17
C THR A 23 -23.41 10.67 0.98
N SER A 24 -24.49 9.94 1.25
CA SER A 24 -25.52 9.60 0.24
C SER A 24 -26.34 10.82 -0.24
N LEU A 25 -26.11 11.99 0.37
CA LEU A 25 -26.69 13.28 -0.05
C LEU A 25 -25.70 14.14 -0.87
N GLY A 26 -24.49 13.63 -1.10
CA GLY A 26 -23.42 14.34 -1.79
C GLY A 26 -23.57 14.32 -3.32
N ASP A 27 -22.67 15.02 -3.98
CA ASP A 27 -22.60 15.03 -5.45
C ASP A 27 -21.50 14.07 -5.94
N PRO A 28 -21.83 13.01 -6.72
CA PRO A 28 -20.83 12.09 -7.25
C PRO A 28 -19.75 12.76 -8.12
N THR A 29 -20.02 13.93 -8.69
CA THR A 29 -19.03 14.71 -9.45
C THR A 29 -18.06 15.50 -8.56
N LYS A 30 -18.32 15.53 -7.25
CA LYS A 30 -17.52 16.19 -6.21
C LYS A 30 -17.21 15.23 -5.07
N MET A 31 -16.74 14.02 -5.42
CA MET A 31 -16.29 12.99 -4.48
C MET A 31 -17.40 12.53 -3.50
N CYS A 32 -18.67 12.70 -3.86
CA CYS A 32 -19.81 12.41 -2.97
C CYS A 32 -19.82 13.24 -1.68
N TRP A 33 -19.20 14.43 -1.69
CA TRP A 33 -19.25 15.35 -0.56
C TRP A 33 -20.45 16.28 -0.66
N LEU A 34 -20.87 16.83 0.48
CA LEU A 34 -21.86 17.89 0.49
C LEU A 34 -21.29 19.15 -0.17
N ILE A 35 -21.96 19.65 -1.20
CA ILE A 35 -21.69 20.97 -1.77
C ILE A 35 -22.55 21.99 -1.02
N ARG A 36 -21.96 23.12 -0.61
CA ARG A 36 -22.77 24.26 -0.14
C ARG A 36 -23.67 24.73 -1.30
N PRO A 37 -24.98 24.94 -1.08
CA PRO A 37 -25.86 25.40 -2.15
C PRO A 37 -25.39 26.79 -2.62
N ASN A 38 -24.80 26.86 -3.82
CA ASN A 38 -24.75 28.12 -4.54
C ASN A 38 -26.16 28.38 -5.11
N ASN A 39 -26.61 29.64 -5.06
CA ASN A 39 -27.94 30.13 -5.45
C ASN A 39 -28.36 29.91 -6.94
N GLY A 40 -27.82 28.90 -7.63
CA GLY A 40 -28.11 28.57 -9.03
C GLY A 40 -27.99 27.08 -9.30
N GLY A 41 -28.61 26.26 -8.44
CA GLY A 41 -28.45 24.81 -8.36
C GLY A 41 -28.63 24.06 -9.68
N GLY A 42 -27.56 23.40 -10.11
CA GLY A 42 -27.67 22.23 -10.98
C GLY A 42 -28.33 21.10 -10.19
N VAL A 43 -29.32 20.44 -10.78
CA VAL A 43 -29.97 19.27 -10.20
C VAL A 43 -28.93 18.16 -10.02
N VAL A 44 -28.71 17.68 -8.80
CA VAL A 44 -27.95 16.44 -8.57
C VAL A 44 -28.73 15.31 -9.23
N ARG A 45 -28.31 14.90 -10.43
CA ARG A 45 -29.06 13.98 -11.30
C ARG A 45 -29.10 12.54 -10.74
N ARG A 46 -28.17 12.20 -9.86
CA ARG A 46 -28.07 10.89 -9.21
C ARG A 46 -27.42 11.07 -7.85
N GLN A 47 -28.12 10.64 -6.80
CA GLN A 47 -27.58 10.58 -5.45
C GLN A 47 -26.74 9.32 -5.29
N PRO A 48 -25.60 9.38 -4.60
CA PRO A 48 -24.76 8.22 -4.35
C PRO A 48 -25.41 7.27 -3.33
N GLY A 49 -25.07 5.98 -3.41
CA GLY A 49 -25.72 4.93 -2.62
C GLY A 49 -25.28 4.89 -1.16
N GLN A 50 -25.84 3.98 -0.36
CA GLN A 50 -25.34 3.76 1.00
C GLN A 50 -23.92 3.21 1.01
N PHE A 51 -23.56 2.37 0.04
CA PHE A 51 -22.29 1.64 0.00
C PHE A 51 -21.29 2.20 -1.02
N GLY A 52 -21.55 3.36 -1.61
CA GLY A 52 -20.64 3.97 -2.57
C GLY A 52 -21.31 4.48 -3.84
N ASP A 53 -20.48 5.06 -4.70
CA ASP A 53 -20.75 5.37 -6.10
C ASP A 53 -19.44 5.16 -6.88
N TYR A 54 -19.52 4.94 -8.20
CA TYR A 54 -18.35 4.66 -9.04
C TYR A 54 -17.35 5.82 -9.11
N ASN A 55 -17.73 7.03 -8.71
CA ASN A 55 -16.89 8.23 -8.78
C ASN A 55 -16.36 8.68 -7.42
N CYS A 56 -16.49 7.84 -6.38
CA CYS A 56 -16.23 8.24 -5.00
C CYS A 56 -15.38 7.20 -4.27
N ASP A 57 -14.61 7.70 -3.30
CA ASP A 57 -13.87 6.87 -2.36
C ASP A 57 -14.85 6.15 -1.38
N SER A 58 -14.33 5.19 -0.62
CA SER A 58 -15.15 4.23 0.13
C SER A 58 -15.82 4.86 1.35
N PRO A 59 -17.16 4.79 1.49
CA PRO A 59 -17.80 5.14 2.75
C PRO A 59 -17.53 4.11 3.84
N TRP A 60 -17.66 4.52 5.09
CA TRP A 60 -17.52 3.62 6.25
C TRP A 60 -18.43 2.40 6.19
N SER A 61 -19.64 2.55 5.65
CA SER A 61 -20.60 1.45 5.43
C SER A 61 -20.03 0.34 4.56
N LEU A 62 -19.33 0.68 3.46
CA LEU A 62 -18.68 -0.28 2.58
C LEU A 62 -17.52 -0.97 3.30
N VAL A 63 -16.62 -0.18 3.89
CA VAL A 63 -15.45 -0.67 4.63
C VAL A 63 -15.88 -1.63 5.74
N LYS A 64 -16.85 -1.24 6.57
CA LYS A 64 -17.37 -2.07 7.65
C LYS A 64 -18.03 -3.35 7.12
N SER A 65 -18.80 -3.27 6.02
CA SER A 65 -19.45 -4.45 5.46
C SER A 65 -18.44 -5.51 4.98
N ALA A 66 -17.31 -5.08 4.41
CA ALA A 66 -16.23 -5.97 3.99
C ALA A 66 -15.55 -6.62 5.21
N ALA A 67 -15.28 -5.83 6.26
CA ALA A 67 -14.74 -6.33 7.52
C ALA A 67 -15.69 -7.34 8.20
N ASP A 68 -16.98 -7.04 8.27
CA ASP A 68 -18.00 -7.95 8.82
C ASP A 68 -18.07 -9.27 8.01
N PHE A 69 -17.95 -9.19 6.68
CA PHE A 69 -17.89 -10.38 5.82
C PHE A 69 -16.64 -11.22 6.12
N MET A 70 -15.46 -10.61 6.18
CA MET A 70 -14.22 -11.31 6.52
C MET A 70 -14.32 -11.97 7.88
N LYS A 71 -14.84 -11.27 8.90
CA LYS A 71 -15.07 -11.82 10.24
C LYS A 71 -16.00 -13.03 10.23
N LYS A 72 -17.08 -12.98 9.42
CA LYS A 72 -18.04 -14.10 9.30
C LYS A 72 -17.46 -15.30 8.54
N LYS A 73 -16.59 -15.05 7.56
CA LYS A 73 -15.91 -16.09 6.77
C LYS A 73 -14.65 -16.62 7.40
N HIS A 74 -14.20 -15.98 8.47
CA HIS A 74 -13.03 -16.35 9.23
C HIS A 74 -13.19 -17.79 9.78
N GLY A 75 -12.43 -18.72 9.22
CA GLY A 75 -12.23 -20.05 9.79
C GLY A 75 -10.89 -20.12 10.53
N ASP A 76 -10.68 -21.18 11.30
CA ASP A 76 -9.45 -21.39 12.09
C ASP A 76 -8.17 -21.54 11.23
N ASN A 77 -8.30 -21.60 9.90
CA ASN A 77 -7.22 -21.79 8.95
C ASN A 77 -6.66 -20.49 8.34
N ILE A 78 -7.16 -19.31 8.76
CA ILE A 78 -6.59 -18.02 8.39
C ILE A 78 -5.43 -17.71 9.33
N GLU A 79 -4.20 -17.75 8.80
CA GLU A 79 -2.98 -17.59 9.60
C GLU A 79 -2.64 -16.13 9.87
N PHE A 80 -2.84 -15.25 8.88
CA PHE A 80 -2.54 -13.83 8.95
C PHE A 80 -3.29 -13.03 7.90
N VAL A 81 -3.13 -11.70 7.95
CA VAL A 81 -3.72 -10.76 6.99
C VAL A 81 -2.63 -9.85 6.45
N LEU A 82 -2.64 -9.64 5.14
CA LEU A 82 -1.81 -8.67 4.45
C LEU A 82 -2.65 -7.42 4.17
N TRP A 83 -2.15 -6.24 4.53
CA TRP A 83 -2.81 -4.98 4.19
C TRP A 83 -1.84 -4.07 3.41
N THR A 84 -1.95 -4.01 2.09
CA THR A 84 -0.97 -3.29 1.25
C THR A 84 -1.27 -1.80 1.09
N GLY A 85 -1.74 -1.13 2.16
CA GLY A 85 -1.81 0.33 2.24
C GLY A 85 -3.05 0.97 1.62
N ASP A 86 -2.96 2.29 1.47
CA ASP A 86 -4.00 3.22 1.02
C ASP A 86 -5.24 3.17 1.91
N ALA A 87 -5.00 3.49 3.18
CA ALA A 87 -6.00 3.79 4.19
C ALA A 87 -6.73 5.11 3.85
N GLY A 88 -5.93 6.14 3.52
CA GLY A 88 -6.38 7.50 3.27
C GLY A 88 -7.11 7.67 1.92
N SER A 89 -8.19 8.44 1.93
CA SER A 89 -8.88 8.95 0.73
C SER A 89 -8.47 10.39 0.42
N HIS A 90 -9.07 10.98 -0.60
CA HIS A 90 -8.95 12.42 -0.88
C HIS A 90 -9.42 13.32 0.28
N ALA A 91 -10.23 12.82 1.21
CA ALA A 91 -10.67 13.55 2.40
C ALA A 91 -9.58 13.66 3.48
N ALA A 92 -8.59 12.76 3.46
CA ALA A 92 -7.44 12.75 4.38
C ALA A 92 -6.37 13.76 3.94
N ASN A 93 -6.79 15.00 3.69
CA ASN A 93 -5.98 16.05 3.07
C ASN A 93 -5.10 16.85 4.04
N ASP A 94 -5.07 16.46 5.32
CA ASP A 94 -4.16 16.99 6.33
C ASP A 94 -3.67 15.85 7.25
N PRO A 95 -2.51 16.00 7.90
CA PRO A 95 -1.90 14.93 8.68
C PRO A 95 -2.77 14.42 9.84
N HIS A 96 -3.60 15.27 10.46
CA HIS A 96 -4.45 14.86 11.58
C HIS A 96 -5.60 13.98 11.10
N LYS A 97 -6.27 14.35 10.00
CA LYS A 97 -7.32 13.51 9.40
C LYS A 97 -6.77 12.20 8.87
N LEU A 98 -5.57 12.23 8.28
CA LEU A 98 -4.91 11.01 7.82
C LEU A 98 -4.66 10.04 8.98
N LEU A 99 -4.02 10.50 10.06
CA LEU A 99 -3.78 9.68 11.24
C LEU A 99 -5.08 9.18 11.88
N ALA A 100 -6.12 10.00 11.95
CA ALA A 100 -7.43 9.57 12.45
C ALA A 100 -8.08 8.49 11.55
N THR A 101 -7.93 8.61 10.23
CA THR A 101 -8.40 7.62 9.25
C THR A 101 -7.67 6.30 9.42
N MET A 102 -6.33 6.35 9.53
CA MET A 102 -5.50 5.17 9.78
C MET A 102 -5.83 4.52 11.13
N GLN A 103 -6.09 5.30 12.18
CA GLN A 103 -6.49 4.80 13.49
C GLN A 103 -7.83 4.06 13.40
N ASN A 104 -8.84 4.66 12.77
CA ASN A 104 -10.17 4.05 12.61
C ASN A 104 -10.09 2.70 11.89
N LEU A 105 -9.30 2.62 10.81
CA LEU A 105 -9.11 1.38 10.05
C LEU A 105 -8.28 0.35 10.83
N THR A 106 -7.24 0.79 11.52
CA THR A 106 -6.42 -0.06 12.39
C THR A 106 -7.29 -0.70 13.49
N ASP A 107 -8.14 0.10 14.14
CA ASP A 107 -9.05 -0.41 15.17
C ASP A 107 -10.10 -1.36 14.59
N LEU A 108 -10.70 -1.04 13.44
CA LEU A 108 -11.64 -1.95 12.78
C LEU A 108 -11.00 -3.31 12.46
N LEU A 109 -9.81 -3.30 11.88
CA LEU A 109 -9.09 -4.53 11.53
C LEU A 109 -8.67 -5.30 12.77
N LYS A 110 -8.24 -4.61 13.84
CA LYS A 110 -7.92 -5.24 15.13
C LYS A 110 -9.13 -5.96 15.75
N HIS A 111 -10.33 -5.39 15.66
CA HIS A 111 -11.56 -6.02 16.13
C HIS A 111 -12.09 -7.13 15.20
N THR A 112 -11.73 -7.05 13.91
CA THR A 112 -12.09 -8.04 12.89
C THR A 112 -11.22 -9.29 13.02
N PHE A 113 -9.92 -9.09 13.21
CA PHE A 113 -8.88 -10.11 13.30
C PHE A 113 -8.25 -10.11 14.70
N SER A 114 -9.02 -10.54 15.71
CA SER A 114 -8.58 -10.49 17.11
C SER A 114 -7.50 -11.50 17.47
N SER A 115 -7.29 -12.52 16.64
CA SER A 115 -6.38 -13.64 16.90
C SER A 115 -5.23 -13.74 15.89
N GLN A 116 -5.28 -12.93 14.83
CA GLN A 116 -4.33 -12.94 13.72
C GLN A 116 -3.55 -11.64 13.71
N PHE A 117 -2.30 -11.73 13.27
CA PHE A 117 -1.51 -10.54 12.99
C PHE A 117 -1.89 -9.98 11.62
N VAL A 118 -2.03 -8.66 11.56
CA VAL A 118 -2.16 -7.91 10.31
C VAL A 118 -0.79 -7.32 9.99
N PHE A 119 -0.32 -7.53 8.76
CA PHE A 119 0.96 -7.04 8.28
C PHE A 119 0.74 -5.92 7.25
N PRO A 120 0.69 -4.66 7.69
CA PRO A 120 0.42 -3.53 6.83
C PRO A 120 1.66 -3.00 6.09
N ALA A 121 1.48 -2.55 4.86
CA ALA A 121 2.42 -1.70 4.12
C ALA A 121 1.84 -0.28 4.03
N LEU A 122 2.69 0.73 3.83
CA LEU A 122 2.24 2.09 3.54
C LEU A 122 1.89 2.24 2.06
N GLY A 123 0.72 2.79 1.78
CA GLY A 123 0.37 3.27 0.44
C GLY A 123 0.69 4.74 0.22
N HIS A 124 0.48 5.23 -0.99
CA HIS A 124 0.79 6.61 -1.32
C HIS A 124 -0.20 7.60 -0.73
N GLY A 125 -1.43 7.17 -0.46
CA GLY A 125 -2.45 7.91 0.30
C GLY A 125 -2.16 7.95 1.80
N ASP A 126 -1.22 7.13 2.28
CA ASP A 126 -0.84 7.04 3.70
C ASP A 126 0.36 7.93 4.06
N VAL A 127 0.86 8.71 3.11
CA VAL A 127 2.02 9.60 3.29
C VAL A 127 1.68 11.06 3.01
N ILE A 128 2.34 11.97 3.72
CA ILE A 128 2.11 13.41 3.60
C ILE A 128 2.58 13.89 2.22
N GLY A 129 1.76 14.72 1.56
CA GLY A 129 2.12 15.30 0.26
C GLY A 129 1.17 14.99 -0.89
N HIS A 130 0.40 13.89 -0.80
CA HIS A 130 -0.35 13.32 -1.91
C HIS A 130 -1.50 14.22 -2.44
N HIS A 131 -2.18 14.96 -1.56
CA HIS A 131 -3.36 15.75 -1.93
C HIS A 131 -3.11 17.27 -2.01
N HIS A 132 -1.87 17.74 -1.86
CA HIS A 132 -1.53 19.17 -1.76
C HIS A 132 -1.25 19.83 -3.13
N HIS A 133 -2.09 19.60 -4.13
CA HIS A 133 -1.97 20.27 -5.42
C HIS A 133 -2.36 21.76 -5.39
N HIS A 134 -3.05 22.23 -4.35
CA HIS A 134 -3.63 23.58 -4.34
C HIS A 134 -3.18 24.52 -3.20
N HIS A 135 -2.40 24.06 -2.23
CA HIS A 135 -1.96 24.91 -1.10
C HIS A 135 -0.48 24.71 -0.81
N ALA A 136 0.36 25.51 -1.48
CA ALA A 136 1.82 25.52 -1.35
C ALA A 136 2.33 26.04 0.02
N HIS A 137 1.45 26.33 0.97
CA HIS A 137 1.79 26.92 2.27
C HIS A 137 0.94 26.34 3.40
N LEU A 138 1.12 25.05 3.71
CA LEU A 138 0.74 24.56 5.04
C LEU A 138 1.99 24.54 5.91
N HIS A 139 2.25 25.70 6.53
CA HIS A 139 3.14 25.80 7.67
C HIS A 139 2.55 24.94 8.81
N GLY A 140 3.29 23.91 9.28
CA GLY A 140 2.90 23.07 10.43
C GLY A 140 2.65 21.58 10.18
N GLY A 141 3.10 21.01 9.05
CA GLY A 141 2.96 19.57 8.77
C GLY A 141 3.94 18.69 9.54
N LEU A 142 3.53 17.45 9.86
CA LEU A 142 4.42 16.41 10.40
C LEU A 142 5.54 16.09 9.40
N THR A 143 6.74 15.81 9.90
CA THR A 143 7.80 15.18 9.12
C THR A 143 7.42 13.73 8.80
N ALA A 144 8.07 13.13 7.80
CA ALA A 144 7.88 11.71 7.49
C ALA A 144 8.21 10.81 8.68
N HIS A 145 9.26 11.13 9.43
CA HIS A 145 9.63 10.37 10.62
C HIS A 145 8.56 10.47 11.73
N GLU A 146 7.99 11.66 11.98
CA GLU A 146 6.90 11.82 12.95
C GLU A 146 5.62 11.08 12.54
N LEU A 147 5.33 11.05 11.23
CA LEU A 147 4.24 10.25 10.68
C LEU A 147 4.50 8.75 10.90
N TYR A 148 5.68 8.25 10.51
CA TYR A 148 6.04 6.83 10.69
C TYR A 148 5.99 6.44 12.15
N LYS A 149 6.48 7.28 13.06
CA LYS A 149 6.37 7.03 14.50
C LYS A 149 4.92 6.96 14.97
N SER A 150 4.07 7.89 14.53
CA SER A 150 2.65 7.87 14.88
C SER A 150 1.95 6.62 14.36
N VAL A 151 2.32 6.13 13.17
CA VAL A 151 1.79 4.90 12.59
C VAL A 151 2.35 3.65 13.29
N ALA A 152 3.64 3.65 13.63
CA ALA A 152 4.28 2.58 14.40
C ALA A 152 3.59 2.38 15.75
N ASP A 153 3.23 3.49 16.40
CA ASP A 153 2.49 3.51 17.65
C ASP A 153 1.10 2.86 17.53
N MET A 154 0.43 3.01 16.38
CA MET A 154 -0.84 2.32 16.09
C MET A 154 -0.64 0.82 15.86
N TRP A 155 0.43 0.44 15.13
CA TRP A 155 0.68 -0.93 14.70
C TRP A 155 1.48 -1.78 15.69
N ARG A 156 1.93 -1.21 16.82
CA ARG A 156 2.69 -1.93 17.85
C ARG A 156 2.00 -3.17 18.42
N PHE A 157 0.67 -3.25 18.29
CA PHE A 157 -0.09 -4.43 18.72
C PHE A 157 0.15 -5.63 17.79
N TRP A 158 0.47 -5.38 16.52
CA TRP A 158 0.73 -6.42 15.53
C TRP A 158 2.22 -6.68 15.30
N LEU A 159 3.05 -5.64 15.43
CA LEU A 159 4.45 -5.68 15.02
C LEU A 159 5.39 -5.81 16.22
N PRO A 160 6.41 -6.68 16.14
CA PRO A 160 7.45 -6.76 17.17
C PRO A 160 8.35 -5.51 17.15
N SER A 161 9.05 -5.27 18.25
CA SER A 161 9.90 -4.09 18.44
C SER A 161 10.95 -3.89 17.34
N GLU A 162 11.54 -4.97 16.83
CA GLU A 162 12.53 -4.91 15.74
C GLU A 162 11.89 -4.46 14.40
N ALA A 163 10.65 -4.88 14.14
CA ALA A 163 9.91 -4.44 12.97
C ALA A 163 9.54 -2.95 13.10
N LEU A 164 9.07 -2.51 14.28
CA LEU A 164 8.78 -1.11 14.56
C LEU A 164 10.01 -0.22 14.38
N ALA A 165 11.19 -0.65 14.84
CA ALA A 165 12.43 0.13 14.71
C ALA A 165 12.83 0.39 13.25
N SER A 166 12.71 -0.61 12.37
CA SER A 166 12.97 -0.42 10.94
C SER A 166 11.86 0.39 10.25
N PHE A 167 10.61 0.19 10.67
CA PHE A 167 9.47 0.95 10.16
C PHE A 167 9.58 2.45 10.49
N GLU A 168 9.94 2.82 11.71
CA GLU A 168 10.16 4.23 12.10
C GLU A 168 11.29 4.90 11.31
N LYS A 169 12.28 4.12 10.86
CA LYS A 169 13.40 4.62 10.05
C LYS A 169 12.95 4.94 8.62
N GLY A 170 12.20 4.06 7.96
CA GLY A 170 11.97 4.16 6.51
C GLY A 170 10.64 3.61 6.00
N GLY A 171 9.71 3.24 6.88
CA GLY A 171 8.40 2.68 6.53
C GLY A 171 8.43 1.23 6.04
N TYR A 172 9.56 0.53 6.15
CA TYR A 172 9.76 -0.86 5.74
C TYR A 172 10.15 -1.74 6.93
N TYR A 173 9.84 -3.03 6.89
CA TYR A 173 10.17 -3.98 7.96
C TYR A 173 10.07 -5.44 7.51
N THR A 174 10.45 -6.37 8.38
CA THR A 174 10.31 -7.82 8.12
C THR A 174 9.72 -8.54 9.33
N ILE A 175 8.95 -9.60 9.06
CA ILE A 175 8.40 -10.52 10.06
C ILE A 175 8.91 -11.93 9.78
N GLU A 176 9.37 -12.61 10.83
CA GLU A 176 9.84 -13.99 10.76
C GLU A 176 8.78 -14.94 11.34
N ASN A 177 8.19 -15.78 10.50
CA ASN A 177 7.38 -16.90 10.94
C ASN A 177 8.26 -18.17 10.98
N LYS A 178 8.83 -18.41 12.18
CA LYS A 178 9.73 -19.54 12.42
C LYS A 178 9.06 -20.90 12.22
N GLY A 179 7.75 -21.01 12.48
CA GLY A 179 7.01 -22.27 12.35
C GLY A 179 6.98 -22.76 10.91
N ASN A 180 6.74 -21.84 9.96
CA ASN A 180 6.56 -22.15 8.55
C ASN A 180 7.83 -21.89 7.71
N ARG A 181 8.95 -21.51 8.34
CA ARG A 181 10.17 -21.05 7.66
C ARG A 181 9.87 -19.96 6.62
N LEU A 182 8.92 -19.08 6.94
CA LEU A 182 8.46 -18.01 6.07
C LEU A 182 8.92 -16.67 6.62
N ARG A 183 9.46 -15.82 5.76
CA ARG A 183 9.75 -14.42 6.05
C ARG A 183 8.85 -13.52 5.21
N LEU A 184 8.18 -12.59 5.86
CA LEU A 184 7.49 -11.50 5.18
C LEU A 184 8.45 -10.31 5.12
N ILE A 185 8.59 -9.72 3.95
CA ILE A 185 9.36 -8.50 3.70
C ILE A 185 8.36 -7.44 3.24
N ILE A 186 8.15 -6.41 4.04
CA ILE A 186 7.23 -5.33 3.76
C ILE A 186 8.05 -4.12 3.35
N LEU A 187 7.91 -3.73 2.08
CA LEU A 187 8.63 -2.62 1.48
C LEU A 187 7.81 -1.34 1.54
N ASN A 188 8.51 -0.22 1.73
CA ASN A 188 7.97 1.10 1.43
C ASN A 188 8.24 1.43 -0.03
N THR A 189 7.33 1.01 -0.90
CA THR A 189 7.45 1.22 -2.35
C THR A 189 7.19 2.66 -2.78
N ASN A 190 6.63 3.51 -1.90
CA ASN A 190 6.39 4.93 -2.19
C ASN A 190 7.69 5.68 -2.50
N LEU A 191 8.83 5.17 -2.02
CA LEU A 191 10.16 5.70 -2.29
C LEU A 191 10.60 5.54 -3.75
N TYR A 192 9.96 4.64 -4.50
CA TYR A 192 10.37 4.26 -5.85
C TYR A 192 9.46 4.80 -6.95
N VAL A 193 8.32 5.39 -6.57
CA VAL A 193 7.27 5.80 -7.51
C VAL A 193 7.68 7.04 -8.32
N ARG A 194 7.24 7.13 -9.58
CA ARG A 194 7.53 8.23 -10.50
C ARG A 194 6.70 9.47 -10.16
N LYS A 195 7.31 10.66 -10.21
CA LYS A 195 6.60 11.94 -10.12
C LYS A 195 5.56 12.07 -11.25
N GLY A 196 4.32 12.41 -10.91
CA GLY A 196 3.23 12.53 -11.89
C GLY A 196 2.62 11.21 -12.35
N SER A 197 3.08 10.05 -11.85
CA SER A 197 2.17 8.90 -11.75
C SER A 197 1.05 9.27 -10.76
N MET A 198 -0.08 8.57 -10.78
CA MET A 198 -1.27 8.87 -9.95
C MET A 198 -0.98 9.07 -8.44
N ALA A 199 0.21 8.67 -7.99
CA ALA A 199 0.81 8.96 -6.71
C ALA A 199 1.75 10.20 -6.77
N ASN A 200 1.23 11.42 -6.57
CA ASN A 200 2.06 12.61 -6.37
C ASN A 200 2.59 12.68 -4.92
N VAL A 201 3.40 11.69 -4.53
CA VAL A 201 4.02 11.61 -3.21
C VAL A 201 5.06 12.73 -3.04
N ARG A 202 4.89 13.60 -2.03
CA ARG A 202 5.92 14.55 -1.60
C ARG A 202 6.67 14.01 -0.38
N HIS A 203 7.35 12.87 -0.54
CA HIS A 203 8.40 12.50 0.39
C HIS A 203 9.64 13.36 0.06
N PRO A 204 10.20 14.17 0.97
CA PRO A 204 11.37 14.99 0.66
C PRO A 204 12.54 14.17 0.10
N GLU A 205 12.72 12.96 0.62
CA GLU A 205 13.78 12.03 0.20
C GLU A 205 13.43 11.27 -1.09
N ALA A 206 12.16 10.89 -1.31
CA ALA A 206 11.72 10.39 -2.61
C ALA A 206 11.85 11.48 -3.70
N ALA A 207 11.56 12.74 -3.36
CA ALA A 207 11.76 13.91 -4.21
C ALA A 207 13.24 14.20 -4.49
N ALA A 208 14.13 13.91 -3.53
CA ALA A 208 15.58 13.96 -3.73
C ALA A 208 16.04 12.84 -4.68
N SER A 209 15.59 11.59 -4.47
CA SER A 209 15.84 10.45 -5.38
C SER A 209 15.31 10.67 -6.81
N LEU A 210 14.30 11.52 -6.98
CA LEU A 210 13.72 11.95 -8.26
C LEU A 210 14.57 12.97 -9.03
N SER A 211 15.64 13.52 -8.43
CA SER A 211 16.54 14.47 -9.11
C SER A 211 17.68 13.72 -9.84
N PRO A 212 18.23 14.26 -10.94
CA PRO A 212 19.46 13.71 -11.54
C PRO A 212 20.59 13.70 -10.49
N GLY A 213 21.16 12.51 -10.21
CA GLY A 213 22.14 12.32 -9.12
C GLY A 213 21.52 12.17 -7.71
N GLY A 214 20.21 12.00 -7.62
CA GLY A 214 19.48 11.73 -6.38
C GLY A 214 19.79 10.35 -5.79
N ASP A 215 19.53 10.20 -4.48
CA ASP A 215 19.83 9.00 -3.72
C ASP A 215 19.32 7.72 -4.42
N ASP A 216 20.25 6.80 -4.67
CA ASP A 216 20.00 5.51 -5.31
C ASP A 216 19.51 4.45 -4.32
N ASP A 217 19.56 4.75 -3.02
CA ASP A 217 18.99 3.91 -1.95
C ASP A 217 18.30 4.72 -0.84
N PRO A 218 17.13 5.32 -1.12
CA PRO A 218 16.41 6.13 -0.13
C PRO A 218 16.12 5.34 1.14
N TYR A 219 16.50 5.92 2.28
CA TYR A 219 16.45 5.31 3.62
C TYR A 219 17.26 4.00 3.79
N GLY A 220 18.14 3.66 2.84
CA GLY A 220 18.94 2.42 2.86
C GLY A 220 18.12 1.14 2.69
N GLN A 221 16.95 1.22 2.03
CA GLN A 221 16.03 0.09 1.89
C GLN A 221 16.57 -1.03 1.00
N TRP A 222 17.36 -0.73 -0.04
CA TRP A 222 17.98 -1.74 -0.91
C TRP A 222 19.10 -2.49 -0.21
N GLU A 223 19.99 -1.79 0.50
CA GLU A 223 21.03 -2.42 1.33
C GLU A 223 20.38 -3.33 2.39
N TRP A 224 19.36 -2.81 3.07
CA TRP A 224 18.59 -3.59 4.04
C TRP A 224 17.92 -4.82 3.40
N LEU A 225 17.28 -4.66 2.24
CA LEU A 225 16.60 -5.74 1.53
C LEU A 225 17.58 -6.84 1.13
N GLU A 226 18.74 -6.49 0.57
CA GLU A 226 19.78 -7.46 0.20
C GLU A 226 20.21 -8.26 1.44
N GLY A 227 20.46 -7.60 2.57
CA GLY A 227 20.83 -8.26 3.82
C GLY A 227 19.76 -9.22 4.33
N VAL A 228 18.47 -8.86 4.22
CA VAL A 228 17.35 -9.71 4.63
C VAL A 228 17.19 -10.91 3.70
N LEU A 229 17.29 -10.73 2.38
CA LEU A 229 17.20 -11.80 1.39
C LEU A 229 18.37 -12.79 1.52
N ASP A 230 19.60 -12.29 1.69
CA ASP A 230 20.79 -13.11 1.94
C ASP A 230 20.67 -13.93 3.22
N LYS A 231 20.17 -13.32 4.29
CA LYS A 231 19.90 -14.02 5.55
C LYS A 231 18.86 -15.13 5.36
N SER A 232 17.79 -14.85 4.63
CA SER A 232 16.71 -15.81 4.34
C SER A 232 17.24 -16.99 3.52
N LEU A 233 18.06 -16.71 2.49
CA LEU A 233 18.72 -17.72 1.67
C LEU A 233 19.60 -18.65 2.51
N ARG A 234 20.46 -18.09 3.38
CA ARG A 234 21.32 -18.88 4.28
C ARG A 234 20.53 -19.74 5.27
N ARG A 235 19.40 -19.21 5.76
CA ARG A 235 18.50 -19.91 6.69
C ARG A 235 17.51 -20.84 6.00
N ARG A 236 17.53 -20.88 4.67
CA ARG A 236 16.59 -21.66 3.84
C ARG A 236 15.13 -21.29 4.18
N GLU A 237 14.85 -20.01 4.34
CA GLU A 237 13.51 -19.46 4.51
C GLU A 237 12.87 -19.22 3.13
N PHE A 238 11.55 -19.42 3.02
CA PHE A 238 10.76 -18.87 1.92
C PHE A 238 10.42 -17.41 2.23
N VAL A 239 10.19 -16.61 1.19
CA VAL A 239 9.97 -15.17 1.30
C VAL A 239 8.69 -14.78 0.60
N TYR A 240 7.86 -13.99 1.28
CA TYR A 240 6.85 -13.15 0.62
C TYR A 240 7.33 -11.70 0.64
N ILE A 241 7.22 -11.03 -0.51
CA ILE A 241 7.49 -9.59 -0.63
C ILE A 241 6.17 -8.86 -0.76
N LEU A 242 6.01 -7.81 0.02
CA LEU A 242 4.85 -6.96 0.04
C LEU A 242 5.26 -5.52 -0.24
N GLY A 243 4.39 -4.80 -0.92
CA GLY A 243 4.49 -3.36 -1.08
C GLY A 243 3.13 -2.82 -1.51
N HIS A 244 3.03 -1.51 -1.69
CA HIS A 244 1.80 -0.92 -2.19
C HIS A 244 1.83 -0.79 -3.72
N ALA A 245 2.69 0.11 -4.24
CA ALA A 245 2.87 0.27 -5.67
C ALA A 245 3.63 -0.93 -6.26
N PRO A 246 3.11 -1.57 -7.32
CA PRO A 246 3.77 -2.72 -7.93
C PRO A 246 4.94 -2.32 -8.83
N PRO A 247 5.94 -3.21 -8.99
CA PRO A 247 6.95 -3.11 -10.05
C PRO A 247 6.35 -3.49 -11.42
N GLY A 248 7.08 -3.17 -12.49
CA GLY A 248 6.67 -3.47 -13.86
C GLY A 248 5.64 -2.50 -14.43
N ALA A 249 5.13 -2.81 -15.63
CA ALA A 249 4.20 -1.97 -16.38
C ALA A 249 2.82 -1.84 -15.69
N ASP A 250 2.10 -0.74 -15.90
CA ASP A 250 0.66 -0.63 -15.64
C ASP A 250 -0.11 -1.14 -16.89
N GLU A 251 -0.97 -2.14 -16.73
CA GLU A 251 -1.69 -2.76 -17.85
C GLU A 251 -2.69 -1.84 -18.55
N ARG A 252 -3.08 -0.73 -17.91
CA ARG A 252 -4.01 0.27 -18.48
C ARG A 252 -3.27 1.34 -19.28
N LEU A 253 -1.96 1.49 -19.04
CA LEU A 253 -1.15 2.43 -19.81
C LEU A 253 -0.73 1.76 -21.11
N LEU A 254 -1.22 2.31 -22.22
CA LEU A 254 -0.71 1.95 -23.53
C LEU A 254 0.75 2.37 -23.62
N PRO A 255 1.61 1.61 -24.33
CA PRO A 255 2.97 2.03 -24.60
C PRO A 255 2.94 3.43 -25.18
N SER A 256 3.59 4.36 -24.48
CA SER A 256 3.62 5.77 -24.89
C SER A 256 4.33 5.96 -26.24
N SER A 257 5.05 4.94 -26.73
CA SER A 257 5.61 4.84 -28.07
C SER A 257 5.80 3.36 -28.48
N PRO A 258 5.79 3.01 -29.79
CA PRO A 258 6.23 1.69 -30.27
C PRO A 258 7.69 1.35 -29.90
N SER A 259 8.47 2.37 -29.49
CA SER A 259 9.84 2.24 -28.99
C SER A 259 9.96 2.38 -27.47
N SER A 260 8.85 2.57 -26.73
CA SER A 260 8.91 2.59 -25.26
C SER A 260 9.05 1.15 -24.77
N ASP A 261 10.08 0.91 -23.96
CA ASP A 261 10.18 -0.32 -23.21
C ASP A 261 8.98 -0.36 -22.26
N SER A 262 8.10 -1.36 -22.39
CA SER A 262 6.89 -1.48 -21.55
C SER A 262 7.19 -1.39 -20.04
N THR A 263 8.43 -1.62 -19.62
CA THR A 263 8.89 -1.47 -18.23
C THR A 263 8.97 -0.01 -17.74
N THR A 264 8.81 0.99 -18.62
CA THR A 264 8.83 2.42 -18.28
C THR A 264 7.45 3.03 -18.02
N ASP A 265 6.39 2.31 -18.38
CA ASP A 265 4.99 2.75 -18.24
C ASP A 265 4.34 2.18 -16.97
N GLY A 266 5.13 2.06 -15.89
CA GLY A 266 4.72 1.55 -14.59
C GLY A 266 4.77 2.58 -13.47
N PRO A 267 4.32 2.22 -12.25
CA PRO A 267 4.39 3.12 -11.08
C PRO A 267 5.83 3.48 -10.70
N PHE A 268 6.76 2.52 -10.78
CA PHE A 268 8.15 2.73 -10.40
C PHE A 268 8.91 3.57 -11.42
N GLN A 269 9.86 4.37 -10.92
CA GLN A 269 10.92 4.91 -11.77
C GLN A 269 11.76 3.78 -12.33
N GLU A 270 12.20 3.92 -13.58
CA GLU A 270 12.89 2.86 -14.31
C GLU A 270 14.12 2.31 -13.56
N LYS A 271 14.93 3.18 -12.93
CA LYS A 271 16.11 2.76 -12.16
C LYS A 271 15.76 1.82 -11.00
N PHE A 272 14.69 2.14 -10.27
CA PHE A 272 14.23 1.34 -9.13
C PHE A 272 13.49 0.09 -9.58
N ASN A 273 12.75 0.15 -10.68
CA ASN A 273 12.12 -1.02 -11.30
C ASN A 273 13.18 -2.06 -11.70
N LYS A 274 14.24 -1.62 -12.41
CA LYS A 274 15.36 -2.50 -12.79
C LYS A 274 16.05 -3.10 -11.56
N ARG A 275 16.27 -2.29 -10.51
CA ARG A 275 16.89 -2.76 -9.26
C ARG A 275 16.02 -3.79 -8.56
N TYR A 276 14.71 -3.57 -8.47
CA TYR A 276 13.77 -4.52 -7.90
C TYR A 276 13.76 -5.85 -8.67
N LEU A 277 13.65 -5.79 -10.00
CA LEU A 277 13.66 -7.00 -10.84
C LEU A 277 14.98 -7.78 -10.72
N HIS A 278 16.11 -7.10 -10.53
CA HIS A 278 17.38 -7.75 -10.25
C HIS A 278 17.32 -8.59 -8.96
N PHE A 279 16.77 -8.05 -7.87
CA PHE A 279 16.57 -8.80 -6.63
C PHE A 279 15.64 -9.99 -6.84
N VAL A 280 14.51 -9.80 -7.51
CA VAL A 280 13.56 -10.90 -7.77
C VAL A 280 14.23 -12.03 -8.55
N ARG A 281 14.97 -11.72 -9.61
CA ARG A 281 15.68 -12.72 -10.42
C ARG A 281 16.72 -13.47 -9.58
N ARG A 282 17.56 -12.73 -8.85
CA ARG A 282 18.66 -13.29 -8.04
C ARG A 282 18.17 -14.20 -6.90
N TYR A 283 17.04 -13.86 -6.27
CA TYR A 283 16.49 -14.59 -5.13
C TYR A 283 15.20 -15.37 -5.46
N SER A 284 14.94 -15.59 -6.75
CA SER A 284 13.73 -16.27 -7.26
C SER A 284 13.50 -17.66 -6.65
N ASN A 285 14.56 -18.35 -6.24
CA ASN A 285 14.49 -19.67 -5.63
C ASN A 285 13.93 -19.68 -4.20
N ILE A 286 13.89 -18.53 -3.52
CA ILE A 286 13.32 -18.39 -2.16
C ILE A 286 12.06 -17.52 -2.11
N ILE A 287 11.83 -16.69 -3.13
CA ILE A 287 10.62 -15.86 -3.21
C ILE A 287 9.45 -16.76 -3.61
N ALA A 288 8.52 -16.96 -2.67
CA ALA A 288 7.34 -17.80 -2.85
C ALA A 288 6.09 -16.99 -3.25
N GLY A 289 6.12 -15.67 -3.13
CA GLY A 289 4.98 -14.81 -3.44
C GLY A 289 5.32 -13.32 -3.36
N GLN A 290 4.61 -12.52 -4.15
CA GLN A 290 4.76 -11.06 -4.19
C GLN A 290 3.36 -10.44 -4.25
N PHE A 291 3.07 -9.50 -3.35
CA PHE A 291 1.70 -8.98 -3.14
C PHE A 291 1.72 -7.45 -3.11
N PHE A 292 0.93 -6.85 -4.00
CA PHE A 292 0.86 -5.40 -4.22
C PHE A 292 -0.60 -4.95 -4.43
N GLY A 293 -0.81 -3.64 -4.38
CA GLY A 293 -2.10 -2.98 -4.61
C GLY A 293 -1.98 -1.87 -5.65
N HIS A 294 -2.46 -0.67 -5.32
CA HIS A 294 -2.31 0.60 -6.04
C HIS A 294 -3.07 0.72 -7.37
N LEU A 295 -3.09 -0.32 -8.21
CA LEU A 295 -3.68 -0.24 -9.54
C LEU A 295 -5.22 -0.34 -9.52
N HIS A 296 -5.80 -0.81 -8.41
CA HIS A 296 -7.26 -1.01 -8.23
C HIS A 296 -7.86 -1.98 -9.27
N THR A 297 -7.04 -2.90 -9.75
CA THR A 297 -7.37 -3.91 -10.77
C THR A 297 -6.88 -5.28 -10.33
N ASP A 298 -7.61 -6.32 -10.73
CA ASP A 298 -7.15 -7.70 -10.57
C ASP A 298 -6.16 -8.03 -11.69
N THR A 299 -4.87 -8.08 -11.35
CA THR A 299 -3.78 -8.20 -12.31
C THR A 299 -2.59 -8.92 -11.67
N PHE A 300 -1.77 -9.55 -12.50
CA PHE A 300 -0.55 -10.22 -12.04
C PHE A 300 0.60 -9.98 -13.02
N ARG A 301 1.82 -10.27 -12.56
CA ARG A 301 3.05 -10.16 -13.36
C ARG A 301 3.82 -11.47 -13.28
N VAL A 302 4.39 -11.88 -14.41
CA VAL A 302 5.33 -12.99 -14.48
C VAL A 302 6.70 -12.40 -14.73
N ILE A 303 7.65 -12.67 -13.84
CA ILE A 303 9.01 -12.15 -13.94
C ILE A 303 9.91 -13.27 -14.46
N TYR A 304 10.38 -13.10 -15.68
CA TYR A 304 11.29 -14.03 -16.33
C TYR A 304 12.74 -13.77 -15.92
N ASN A 305 13.57 -14.80 -16.05
CA ASN A 305 15.02 -14.63 -16.04
C ASN A 305 15.51 -13.83 -17.28
N GLU A 306 16.81 -13.54 -17.35
CA GLU A 306 17.39 -12.78 -18.49
C GLU A 306 17.26 -13.51 -19.84
N LEU A 307 16.94 -14.81 -19.85
CA LEU A 307 16.73 -15.63 -21.04
C LEU A 307 15.24 -15.75 -21.43
N GLY A 308 14.33 -15.09 -20.70
CA GLY A 308 12.89 -15.17 -20.95
C GLY A 308 12.24 -16.48 -20.51
N GLN A 309 12.87 -17.21 -19.57
CA GLN A 309 12.34 -18.44 -18.98
C GLN A 309 11.73 -18.19 -17.60
#